data_AF-A0AAN7SV67-F1
#
_entry.id   AF-A0AAN7SV67-F1
#
_cell.length_a   1.000
_cell.length_b   1.000
_cell.length_c   1.000
_cell.angle_alpha   90.00
_cell.angle_beta   90.00
_cell.angle_gamma   90.00
#
_symmetry.space_group_name_H-M   'P 1'
#
loop_
_entity.id
_entity.type
_entity.pdbx_description
1 polymer ?
#
loop_
_entity_poly.entity_id
_entity_poly.type
_entity_poly.pdbx_seq_one_letter_code
_entity_poly.pdbx_strand_id
1 'polypeptide(L)'
;MNSFTTPVLEKYASSPLLSTPAEDEHIVITGNTRSWDAARKLPGFDHGWEQYAIVDDQIKNMMRPIDRLSIYNARRWLKYVSAAFAERDLSLLPVQLYPTAAQYEHQKDGIVNAVPFPHIRTRIILNPDKFLHDDFWALATTELRFLWKSNMEDGYTRNARTGLFEFTPEFHKCLNDPNCWALTSDFFDAFPEFHGEAKVFETPFVVS
;
A
#
# COMPACT_ATOMS: atom_id res chain seq x y z
N MET A 1 20.98 6.64 -0.44
CA MET A 1 19.54 6.42 -0.23
C MET A 1 19.39 5.62 1.05
N ASN A 2 18.45 5.99 1.93
CA ASN A 2 18.11 5.14 3.06
C ASN A 2 17.39 3.91 2.48
N SER A 3 17.89 2.72 2.80
CA SER A 3 17.34 1.43 2.36
C SER A 3 15.82 1.39 2.54
N PHE A 4 15.09 1.00 1.49
CA PHE A 4 13.63 0.74 1.56
C PHE A 4 13.28 -0.40 2.54
N THR A 5 14.28 -1.08 3.11
CA THR A 5 14.19 -2.40 3.76
C THR A 5 14.64 -2.44 5.23
N THR A 6 14.83 -1.32 5.95
CA THR A 6 15.14 -1.35 7.41
C THR A 6 13.89 -1.18 8.32
N PRO A 7 13.94 -1.56 9.62
CA PRO A 7 12.98 -2.42 10.32
C PRO A 7 11.72 -1.64 10.74
N VAL A 8 10.88 -1.29 9.77
CA VAL A 8 9.58 -0.67 10.03
C VAL A 8 8.79 -1.57 11.00
N LEU A 9 8.80 -2.89 10.85
CA LEU A 9 7.94 -3.77 11.66
C LEU A 9 8.32 -3.89 13.15
N GLU A 10 9.61 -3.93 13.52
CA GLU A 10 10.01 -4.14 14.92
C GLU A 10 9.59 -2.99 15.83
N LYS A 11 9.61 -1.75 15.31
CA LYS A 11 9.22 -0.55 16.05
C LYS A 11 7.71 -0.37 16.20
N TYR A 12 6.92 -1.07 15.38
CA TYR A 12 5.46 -0.97 15.38
C TYR A 12 4.82 -1.90 16.41
N ALA A 13 5.47 -3.02 16.74
CA ALA A 13 5.02 -3.97 17.74
C ALA A 13 4.80 -3.37 19.14
N SER A 14 5.50 -2.29 19.45
CA SER A 14 5.42 -1.64 20.76
C SER A 14 4.55 -0.37 20.78
N SER A 15 4.00 0.06 19.63
CA SER A 15 3.27 1.35 19.55
C SER A 15 1.75 1.13 19.68
N PRO A 16 1.05 1.87 20.56
CA PRO A 16 -0.40 1.76 20.63
C PRO A 16 -1.02 2.24 19.31
N LEU A 17 -1.93 1.43 18.78
CA LEU A 17 -2.76 1.82 17.64
C LEU A 17 -3.85 2.77 18.16
N LEU A 18 -3.82 4.02 17.70
CA LEU A 18 -4.67 5.07 18.26
C LEU A 18 -5.93 5.34 17.42
N SER A 19 -5.90 5.03 16.12
CA SER A 19 -7.00 5.30 15.20
C SER A 19 -8.04 4.19 15.16
N THR A 20 -9.29 4.56 14.91
CA THR A 20 -10.35 3.69 14.39
C THR A 20 -10.23 3.52 12.87
N PRO A 21 -10.94 2.56 12.23
CA PRO A 21 -10.94 2.45 10.76
C PRO A 21 -11.37 3.74 10.04
N ALA A 22 -12.36 4.46 10.57
CA ALA A 22 -12.81 5.73 9.99
C ALA A 22 -11.74 6.84 10.12
N GLU A 23 -11.02 6.87 11.23
CA GLU A 23 -9.88 7.79 11.39
C GLU A 23 -8.72 7.41 10.47
N ASP A 24 -8.48 6.11 10.23
CA ASP A 24 -7.43 5.69 9.30
C ASP A 24 -7.66 6.21 7.89
N GLU A 25 -8.89 6.11 7.39
CA GLU A 25 -9.26 6.67 6.08
C GLU A 25 -9.11 8.18 6.06
N HIS A 26 -9.60 8.86 7.10
CA HIS A 26 -9.49 10.30 7.20
C HIS A 26 -8.02 10.76 7.17
N ILE A 27 -7.14 10.05 7.87
CA ILE A 27 -5.71 10.34 7.94
C ILE A 27 -5.05 10.13 6.58
N VAL A 28 -5.24 8.98 5.92
CA VAL A 28 -4.59 8.70 4.62
C VAL A 28 -5.07 9.64 3.53
N ILE A 29 -6.37 9.94 3.48
CA ILE A 29 -6.94 10.89 2.52
C ILE A 29 -6.37 12.27 2.78
N THR A 30 -6.33 12.73 4.04
CA THR A 30 -5.76 14.04 4.39
C THR A 30 -4.27 14.12 4.05
N GLY A 31 -3.50 13.09 4.35
CA GLY A 31 -2.06 13.03 4.07
C GLY A 31 -1.75 13.15 2.57
N ASN A 32 -2.48 12.41 1.75
CA ASN A 32 -2.26 12.35 0.29
C ASN A 32 -2.83 13.55 -0.48
N THR A 33 -3.97 14.09 -0.03
CA THR A 33 -4.70 15.13 -0.80
C THR A 33 -4.46 16.55 -0.29
N ARG A 34 -4.02 16.69 0.96
CA ARG A 34 -3.73 18.00 1.57
C ARG A 34 -2.26 18.11 1.94
N SER A 35 -1.83 17.37 2.95
CA SER A 35 -0.44 17.22 3.37
C SER A 35 -0.34 16.32 4.59
N TRP A 36 0.81 15.68 4.76
CA TRP A 36 1.13 14.95 5.98
C TRP A 36 1.22 15.87 7.22
N ASP A 37 1.57 17.14 7.07
CA ASP A 37 1.55 18.10 8.18
C ASP A 37 0.14 18.41 8.68
N ALA A 38 -0.86 18.37 7.79
CA ALA A 38 -2.26 18.43 8.20
C ALA A 38 -2.69 17.13 8.88
N ALA A 39 -2.29 15.97 8.34
CA ALA A 39 -2.63 14.67 8.89
C ALA A 39 -2.06 14.43 10.30
N ARG A 40 -0.83 14.89 10.57
CA ARG A 40 -0.17 14.81 11.90
C ARG A 40 -0.94 15.49 13.03
N LYS A 41 -1.84 16.41 12.69
CA LYS A 41 -2.67 17.16 13.66
C LYS A 41 -4.00 16.46 13.94
N LEU A 42 -4.31 15.38 13.23
CA LEU A 42 -5.57 14.65 13.38
C LEU A 42 -5.52 13.71 14.61
N PRO A 43 -6.68 13.49 15.27
CA PRO A 43 -6.81 12.41 16.24
C PRO A 43 -6.45 11.05 15.61
N GLY A 44 -5.83 10.17 16.40
CA GLY A 44 -5.46 8.83 15.95
C GLY A 44 -4.19 8.76 15.10
N PHE A 45 -3.53 9.87 14.79
CA PHE A 45 -2.22 9.86 14.13
C PHE A 45 -1.17 9.27 15.08
N ASP A 46 -0.62 8.11 14.73
CA ASP A 46 0.30 7.33 15.55
C ASP A 46 1.69 7.21 14.88
N HIS A 47 2.62 6.51 15.53
CA HIS A 47 3.96 6.30 14.97
C HIS A 47 3.92 5.56 13.62
N GLY A 48 2.92 4.69 13.42
CA GLY A 48 2.79 3.96 12.18
C GLY A 48 2.39 4.86 11.01
N TRP A 49 1.56 5.85 11.26
CA TRP A 49 1.26 6.91 10.31
C TRP A 49 2.45 7.83 10.02
N GLU A 50 3.30 8.11 11.01
CA GLU A 50 4.53 8.90 10.78
C GLU A 50 5.50 8.20 9.82
N GLN A 51 5.73 6.91 10.04
CA GLN A 51 6.59 6.11 9.17
C GLN A 51 6.00 5.96 7.77
N TYR A 52 4.67 5.80 7.67
CA TYR A 52 4.00 5.84 6.38
C TYR A 52 4.20 7.17 5.67
N ALA A 53 4.08 8.30 6.38
CA ALA A 53 4.31 9.63 5.82
C ALA A 53 5.74 9.79 5.26
N ILE A 54 6.73 9.23 5.95
CA ILE A 54 8.13 9.21 5.49
C ILE A 54 8.27 8.39 4.19
N VAL A 55 7.67 7.20 4.14
CA VAL A 55 7.71 6.35 2.93
C VAL A 55 6.99 7.04 1.77
N ASP A 56 5.79 7.59 2.00
CA ASP A 56 5.07 8.32 0.96
C ASP A 56 5.87 9.53 0.45
N ASP A 57 6.57 10.27 1.33
CA ASP A 57 7.42 11.40 0.90
C ASP A 57 8.55 10.96 -0.05
N GLN A 58 9.11 9.76 0.17
CA GLN A 58 10.15 9.18 -0.68
C GLN A 58 9.61 8.75 -2.05
N ILE A 59 8.37 8.27 -2.12
CA ILE A 59 7.80 7.66 -3.34
C ILE A 59 6.79 8.51 -4.08
N LYS A 60 6.31 9.62 -3.49
CA LYS A 60 5.21 10.43 -4.03
C LYS A 60 5.45 10.96 -5.44
N ASN A 61 6.70 11.17 -5.82
CA ASN A 61 7.08 11.68 -7.14
C ASN A 61 7.24 10.57 -8.19
N MET A 62 7.27 9.30 -7.77
CA MET A 62 7.38 8.12 -8.64
C MET A 62 6.01 7.52 -8.99
N MET A 63 4.96 7.88 -8.24
CA MET A 63 3.63 7.31 -8.37
C MET A 63 2.60 8.34 -8.83
N ARG A 64 1.55 7.89 -9.53
CA ARG A 64 0.41 8.77 -9.82
C ARG A 64 -0.32 9.08 -8.51
N PRO A 65 -0.91 10.28 -8.35
CA PRO A 65 -1.64 10.65 -7.13
C PRO A 65 -2.70 9.62 -6.70
N ILE A 66 -3.40 9.03 -7.66
CA ILE A 66 -4.43 8.02 -7.40
C ILE A 66 -3.84 6.68 -6.93
N ASP A 67 -2.67 6.30 -7.42
CA ASP A 67 -1.98 5.08 -6.97
C ASP A 67 -1.53 5.25 -5.52
N ARG A 68 -1.17 6.47 -5.11
CA ARG A 68 -0.75 6.77 -3.73
C ARG A 68 -1.86 6.59 -2.70
N LEU A 69 -3.11 6.92 -3.04
CA LEU A 69 -4.26 6.62 -2.17
C LEU A 69 -4.45 5.12 -1.93
N SER A 70 -4.07 4.29 -2.91
CA SER A 70 -4.15 2.84 -2.81
C SER A 70 -3.18 2.24 -1.78
N ILE A 71 -2.12 2.98 -1.44
CA ILE A 71 -1.14 2.61 -0.41
C ILE A 71 -1.81 2.49 0.98
N TYR A 72 -3.05 2.96 1.17
CA TYR A 72 -3.90 2.63 2.33
C TYR A 72 -3.87 1.12 2.67
N ASN A 73 -3.75 0.26 1.68
CA ASN A 73 -3.57 -1.19 1.84
C ASN A 73 -2.32 -1.55 2.66
N ALA A 74 -1.22 -0.84 2.50
CA ALA A 74 -0.01 -1.00 3.30
C ALA A 74 -0.28 -0.67 4.78
N ARG A 75 -1.01 0.42 5.07
CA ARG A 75 -1.41 0.75 6.44
C ARG A 75 -2.30 -0.33 7.03
N ARG A 76 -3.33 -0.76 6.31
CA ARG A 76 -4.24 -1.82 6.77
C ARG A 76 -3.46 -3.08 7.12
N TRP A 77 -2.51 -3.47 6.28
CA TRP A 77 -1.68 -4.65 6.55
C TRP A 77 -0.80 -4.48 7.80
N LEU A 78 -0.09 -3.34 7.91
CA LEU A 78 0.73 -3.03 9.08
C LEU A 78 -0.07 -3.11 10.38
N LYS A 79 -1.30 -2.56 10.38
CA LYS A 79 -2.16 -2.44 11.55
C LYS A 79 -2.88 -3.73 11.94
N TYR A 80 -3.44 -4.46 10.98
CA TYR A 80 -4.36 -5.56 11.28
C TYR A 80 -3.75 -6.96 11.18
N VAL A 81 -2.50 -7.08 10.69
CA VAL A 81 -1.88 -8.39 10.44
C VAL A 81 -0.47 -8.56 10.99
N SER A 82 0.32 -7.50 11.11
CA SER A 82 1.69 -7.67 11.60
C SER A 82 1.71 -8.32 12.99
N ALA A 83 2.68 -9.22 13.21
CA ALA A 83 2.79 -10.06 14.42
C ALA A 83 2.95 -9.26 15.73
N ALA A 84 3.17 -7.95 15.59
CA ALA A 84 3.00 -6.90 16.58
C ALA A 84 1.66 -6.90 17.34
N PHE A 85 0.59 -7.37 16.71
CA PHE A 85 -0.77 -7.22 17.23
C PHE A 85 -1.33 -8.58 17.65
N ALA A 86 -1.75 -8.67 18.92
CA ALA A 86 -2.16 -9.90 19.59
C ALA A 86 -3.38 -10.58 18.94
N GLU A 87 -4.17 -9.85 18.15
CA GLU A 87 -5.33 -10.36 17.42
C GLU A 87 -5.26 -9.88 15.97
N ARG A 88 -5.03 -10.83 15.05
CA ARG A 88 -5.12 -10.56 13.61
C ARG A 88 -6.59 -10.57 13.21
N ASP A 89 -7.07 -9.47 12.63
CA ASP A 89 -8.39 -9.44 12.00
C ASP A 89 -8.26 -9.34 10.49
N LEU A 90 -8.27 -10.51 9.83
CA LEU A 90 -8.20 -10.60 8.38
C LEU A 90 -9.46 -10.05 7.70
N SER A 91 -10.59 -9.92 8.40
CA SER A 91 -11.84 -9.43 7.80
C SER A 91 -11.77 -7.96 7.36
N LEU A 92 -10.82 -7.20 7.93
CA LEU A 92 -10.55 -5.81 7.57
C LEU A 92 -9.58 -5.67 6.38
N LEU A 93 -9.02 -6.79 5.89
CA LEU A 93 -8.15 -6.80 4.73
C LEU A 93 -8.87 -7.22 3.44
N PRO A 94 -8.47 -6.63 2.30
CA PRO A 94 -8.70 -7.27 1.01
C PRO A 94 -8.13 -8.69 0.98
N VAL A 95 -8.85 -9.62 0.33
CA VAL A 95 -8.43 -11.02 0.20
C VAL A 95 -7.04 -11.17 -0.41
N GLN A 96 -6.66 -10.31 -1.37
CA GLN A 96 -5.34 -10.35 -2.00
C GLN A 96 -4.19 -9.99 -1.06
N LEU A 97 -4.48 -9.36 0.09
CA LEU A 97 -3.47 -9.03 1.09
C LEU A 97 -3.35 -10.11 2.17
N TYR A 98 -4.18 -11.15 2.15
CA TYR A 98 -4.08 -12.26 3.09
C TYR A 98 -2.68 -12.87 3.05
N PRO A 99 -2.10 -13.27 4.21
CA PRO A 99 -0.77 -13.83 4.24
C PRO A 99 -0.68 -15.14 3.42
N THR A 100 0.36 -15.28 2.60
CA THR A 100 0.72 -16.52 1.92
C THR A 100 1.43 -17.47 2.88
N ALA A 101 1.55 -18.76 2.50
CA ALA A 101 2.30 -19.75 3.28
C ALA A 101 3.73 -19.28 3.59
N ALA A 102 4.44 -18.72 2.60
CA ALA A 102 5.79 -18.18 2.78
C ALA A 102 5.83 -17.02 3.80
N GLN A 103 4.79 -16.17 3.86
CA GLN A 103 4.70 -15.10 4.86
C GLN A 103 4.52 -15.64 6.28
N TYR A 104 3.79 -16.74 6.46
CA TYR A 104 3.67 -17.41 7.76
C TYR A 104 5.00 -18.02 8.21
N GLU A 105 5.75 -18.63 7.29
CA GLU A 105 6.99 -19.37 7.60
C GLU A 105 8.19 -18.45 7.83
N HIS A 106 8.34 -17.38 7.05
CA HIS A 106 9.57 -16.59 7.02
C HIS A 106 9.47 -15.22 7.72
N GLN A 107 8.28 -14.82 8.20
CA GLN A 107 8.00 -13.55 8.88
C GLN A 107 8.84 -12.36 8.36
N LYS A 108 8.57 -11.92 7.12
CA LYS A 108 9.38 -10.89 6.42
C LYS A 108 8.71 -9.51 6.36
N ASP A 109 9.53 -8.54 5.96
CA ASP A 109 9.36 -7.08 5.99
C ASP A 109 7.99 -6.52 5.59
N GLY A 110 7.60 -5.43 6.25
CA GLY A 110 6.25 -4.85 6.17
C GLY A 110 5.87 -4.38 4.76
N ILE A 111 6.85 -3.91 3.98
CA ILE A 111 6.60 -3.40 2.63
C ILE A 111 6.25 -4.51 1.63
N VAL A 112 6.88 -5.69 1.76
CA VAL A 112 6.53 -6.87 0.95
C VAL A 112 5.07 -7.22 1.14
N ASN A 113 4.61 -7.14 2.39
CA ASN A 113 3.27 -7.60 2.71
C ASN A 113 2.16 -6.67 2.17
N ALA A 114 2.49 -5.42 1.87
CA ALA A 114 1.62 -4.44 1.24
C ALA A 114 1.44 -4.61 -0.28
N VAL A 115 2.28 -5.45 -0.92
CA VAL A 115 2.17 -5.72 -2.36
C VAL A 115 0.86 -6.49 -2.64
N PRO A 116 0.02 -6.03 -3.57
CA PRO A 116 -1.32 -6.60 -3.80
C PRO A 116 -1.31 -7.95 -4.54
N PHE A 117 -0.13 -8.48 -4.89
CA PHE A 117 0.05 -9.67 -5.71
C PHE A 117 0.63 -10.84 -4.87
N PRO A 118 -0.18 -11.81 -4.41
CA PRO A 118 0.27 -12.90 -3.53
C PRO A 118 1.48 -13.70 -4.05
N HIS A 119 1.52 -14.00 -5.35
CA HIS A 119 2.58 -14.79 -5.94
C HIS A 119 3.90 -14.00 -6.04
N ILE A 120 3.84 -12.71 -6.38
CA ILE A 120 5.01 -11.82 -6.35
C ILE A 120 5.57 -11.74 -4.92
N ARG A 121 4.71 -11.54 -3.91
CA ARG A 121 5.12 -11.55 -2.49
C ARG A 121 5.86 -12.83 -2.11
N THR A 122 5.30 -13.98 -2.49
CA THR A 122 5.90 -15.29 -2.20
C THR A 122 7.29 -15.42 -2.82
N ARG A 123 7.47 -15.02 -4.07
CA ARG A 123 8.77 -15.06 -4.75
C ARG A 123 9.80 -14.13 -4.13
N ILE A 124 9.40 -12.91 -3.73
CA ILE A 124 10.27 -11.96 -3.01
C ILE A 124 10.77 -12.60 -1.71
N ILE A 125 9.87 -13.19 -0.92
CA ILE A 125 10.19 -13.79 0.38
C ILE A 125 11.13 -14.99 0.24
N LEU A 126 10.93 -15.82 -0.78
CA LEU A 126 11.74 -17.01 -1.01
C LEU A 126 13.11 -16.68 -1.64
N ASN A 127 13.28 -15.48 -2.21
CA ASN A 127 14.51 -15.07 -2.91
C ASN A 127 14.94 -13.65 -2.49
N PRO A 128 15.18 -13.38 -1.19
CA PRO A 128 15.42 -12.04 -0.68
C PRO A 128 16.64 -11.37 -1.33
N ASP A 129 17.73 -12.11 -1.55
CA ASP A 129 18.96 -11.59 -2.16
C ASP A 129 18.75 -11.08 -3.59
N LYS A 130 17.70 -11.55 -4.27
CA LYS A 130 17.38 -11.15 -5.64
C LYS A 130 16.47 -9.93 -5.71
N PHE A 131 15.64 -9.69 -4.68
CA PHE A 131 14.53 -8.73 -4.80
C PHE A 131 14.48 -7.68 -3.68
N LEU A 132 15.19 -7.86 -2.57
CA LEU A 132 15.24 -6.89 -1.47
C LEU A 132 16.37 -5.86 -1.67
N HIS A 133 16.36 -5.18 -2.82
CA HIS A 133 17.29 -4.11 -3.13
C HIS A 133 16.55 -2.89 -3.72
N ASP A 134 17.19 -1.72 -3.67
CA ASP A 134 16.55 -0.44 -3.98
C ASP A 134 16.02 -0.37 -5.42
N ASP A 135 16.77 -0.88 -6.41
CA ASP A 135 16.35 -0.84 -7.82
C ASP A 135 15.05 -1.61 -8.08
N PHE A 136 14.86 -2.77 -7.42
CA PHE A 136 13.63 -3.53 -7.54
C PHE A 136 12.44 -2.73 -7.01
N TRP A 137 12.57 -2.14 -5.82
CA TRP A 137 11.50 -1.39 -5.18
C TRP A 137 11.22 -0.06 -5.89
N ALA A 138 12.24 0.62 -6.41
CA ALA A 138 12.07 1.81 -7.21
C ALA A 138 11.25 1.51 -8.49
N LEU A 139 11.59 0.42 -9.21
CA LEU A 139 10.85 0.03 -10.40
C LEU A 139 9.45 -0.47 -10.04
N ALA A 140 9.30 -1.36 -9.06
CA ALA A 140 8.00 -1.86 -8.61
C ALA A 140 7.05 -0.72 -8.22
N THR A 141 7.57 0.32 -7.55
CA THR A 141 6.82 1.51 -7.16
C THR A 141 6.41 2.34 -8.38
N THR A 142 7.33 2.57 -9.31
CA THR A 142 7.09 3.38 -10.52
C THR A 142 6.13 2.70 -11.50
N GLU A 143 6.13 1.37 -11.53
CA GLU A 143 5.32 0.58 -12.46
C GLU A 143 4.01 0.03 -11.89
N LEU A 144 3.76 0.21 -10.58
CA LEU A 144 2.48 -0.14 -9.97
C LEU A 144 1.35 0.77 -10.48
N ARG A 145 0.23 0.17 -10.87
CA ARG A 145 -0.97 0.88 -11.31
C ARG A 145 -2.19 0.42 -10.54
N PHE A 146 -2.82 1.36 -9.85
CA PHE A 146 -4.18 1.22 -9.35
C PHE A 146 -5.16 1.68 -10.45
N LEU A 147 -5.98 0.76 -10.94
CA LEU A 147 -6.85 0.94 -12.11
C LEU A 147 -8.18 1.63 -11.75
N TRP A 148 -8.08 2.71 -10.98
CA TRP A 148 -9.22 3.60 -10.73
C TRP A 148 -9.58 4.35 -12.02
N LYS A 149 -10.87 4.39 -12.35
CA LYS A 149 -11.39 4.90 -13.63
C LYS A 149 -11.85 6.35 -13.60
N SER A 150 -11.90 6.95 -12.42
CA SER A 150 -12.39 8.32 -12.22
C SER A 150 -11.25 9.23 -11.73
N ASN A 151 -11.55 10.49 -11.44
CA ASN A 151 -10.55 11.36 -10.84
C ASN A 151 -10.29 10.95 -9.39
N MET A 152 -9.19 11.46 -8.83
CA MET A 152 -8.81 11.16 -7.45
C MET A 152 -9.86 11.66 -6.45
N GLU A 153 -10.43 12.83 -6.72
CA GLU A 153 -11.45 13.49 -5.92
C GLU A 153 -12.77 12.69 -5.87
N ASP A 154 -13.03 11.84 -6.87
CA ASP A 154 -14.20 10.95 -6.90
C ASP A 154 -14.01 9.71 -6.00
N GLY A 155 -12.79 9.49 -5.50
CA GLY A 155 -12.45 8.34 -4.66
C GLY A 155 -12.85 8.50 -3.20
N TYR A 156 -13.18 9.71 -2.75
CA TYR A 156 -13.51 9.98 -1.35
C TYR A 156 -14.57 11.07 -1.20
N THR A 157 -15.24 11.08 -0.05
CA THR A 157 -16.23 12.09 0.32
C THR A 157 -16.04 12.53 1.77
N ARG A 158 -16.71 13.62 2.15
CA ARG A 158 -16.78 14.05 3.55
C ARG A 158 -18.08 13.57 4.16
N ASN A 159 -17.97 12.70 5.17
CA ASN A 159 -19.11 12.19 5.91
C ASN A 159 -19.85 13.36 6.57
N ALA A 160 -21.14 13.54 6.25
CA ALA A 160 -21.92 14.67 6.75
C ALA A 160 -22.14 14.65 8.27
N ARG A 161 -22.14 13.46 8.88
CA ARG A 161 -22.40 13.28 10.32
C ARG A 161 -21.12 13.44 11.15
N THR A 162 -20.03 12.82 10.73
CA THR A 162 -18.77 12.82 11.50
C THR A 162 -17.83 13.95 11.08
N GLY A 163 -18.01 14.49 9.88
CA GLY A 163 -17.11 15.50 9.29
C GLY A 163 -15.75 14.95 8.84
N LEU A 164 -15.53 13.64 8.94
CA LEU A 164 -14.32 12.96 8.50
C LEU A 164 -14.36 12.71 7.00
N PHE A 165 -13.20 12.57 6.37
CA PHE A 165 -13.11 12.01 5.03
C PHE A 165 -13.19 10.48 5.10
N GLU A 166 -13.91 9.90 4.15
CA GLU A 166 -14.06 8.46 3.97
C GLU A 166 -13.97 8.12 2.49
N PHE A 167 -13.49 6.92 2.15
CA PHE A 167 -13.49 6.47 0.77
C PHE A 167 -14.93 6.21 0.30
N THR A 168 -15.19 6.43 -0.99
CA THR A 168 -16.49 6.08 -1.57
C THR A 168 -16.65 4.55 -1.61
N PRO A 169 -17.89 4.03 -1.58
CA PRO A 169 -18.14 2.59 -1.73
C PRO A 169 -17.49 2.00 -3.00
N GLU A 170 -17.48 2.77 -4.09
CA GLU A 170 -16.86 2.40 -5.36
C GLU A 170 -15.33 2.30 -5.23
N PHE A 171 -14.71 3.25 -4.53
CA PHE A 171 -13.27 3.22 -4.27
C PHE A 171 -12.89 2.03 -3.40
N HIS A 172 -13.66 1.76 -2.33
CA HIS A 172 -13.49 0.57 -1.51
C HIS A 172 -13.60 -0.72 -2.32
N LYS A 173 -14.61 -0.81 -3.19
CA LYS A 173 -14.78 -1.97 -4.06
C LYS A 173 -13.54 -2.19 -4.93
N CYS A 174 -12.99 -1.12 -5.51
CA CYS A 174 -11.79 -1.21 -6.34
C CYS A 174 -10.53 -1.53 -5.51
N LEU A 175 -10.33 -0.90 -4.35
CA LEU A 175 -9.24 -1.23 -3.42
C LEU A 175 -9.21 -2.72 -3.06
N ASN A 176 -10.40 -3.31 -2.92
CA ASN A 176 -10.59 -4.70 -2.52
C ASN A 176 -10.69 -5.68 -3.70
N ASP A 177 -10.61 -5.20 -4.95
CA ASP A 177 -10.66 -6.03 -6.16
C ASP A 177 -9.24 -6.23 -6.73
N PRO A 178 -8.72 -7.47 -6.78
CA PRO A 178 -7.42 -7.75 -7.40
C PRO A 178 -7.31 -7.26 -8.85
N ASN A 179 -8.43 -7.19 -9.59
CA ASN A 179 -8.45 -6.72 -10.98
C ASN A 179 -8.25 -5.21 -11.11
N CYS A 180 -8.29 -4.47 -10.00
CA CYS A 180 -7.94 -3.06 -9.94
C CYS A 180 -6.44 -2.82 -9.76
N TRP A 181 -5.60 -3.86 -9.78
CA TRP A 181 -4.16 -3.73 -9.63
C TRP A 181 -3.44 -4.29 -10.85
N ALA A 182 -2.42 -3.59 -11.31
CA ALA A 182 -1.61 -4.01 -12.45
C ALA A 182 -0.16 -3.50 -12.32
N LEU A 183 0.71 -4.07 -13.13
CA LEU A 183 2.08 -3.61 -13.38
C LEU A 183 2.21 -3.28 -14.86
N THR A 184 3.03 -2.30 -15.24
CA THR A 184 3.30 -2.02 -16.65
C THR A 184 4.18 -3.12 -17.28
N SER A 185 4.31 -3.09 -18.61
CA SER A 185 5.26 -3.95 -19.36
C SER A 185 6.69 -3.83 -18.84
N ASP A 186 7.12 -2.61 -18.52
CA ASP A 186 8.51 -2.29 -18.18
C ASP A 186 8.98 -3.04 -16.93
N PHE A 187 8.07 -3.29 -15.98
CA PHE A 187 8.36 -4.13 -14.82
C PHE A 187 8.68 -5.57 -15.23
N PHE A 188 7.90 -6.14 -16.15
CA PHE A 188 8.09 -7.52 -16.58
C PHE A 188 9.29 -7.68 -17.52
N ASP A 189 9.62 -6.66 -18.31
CA ASP A 189 10.84 -6.66 -19.12
C ASP A 189 12.10 -6.70 -18.22
N ALA A 190 12.07 -5.99 -17.09
CA ALA A 190 13.14 -6.00 -16.10
C ALA A 190 13.15 -7.27 -15.23
N PHE A 191 11.98 -7.82 -14.91
CA PHE A 191 11.83 -9.01 -14.08
C PHE A 191 10.90 -10.06 -14.73
N PRO A 192 11.37 -10.76 -15.78
CA PRO A 192 10.55 -11.67 -16.58
C PRO A 192 9.96 -12.84 -15.80
N GLU A 193 10.57 -13.23 -14.68
CA GLU A 193 10.07 -14.28 -13.79
C GLU A 193 8.71 -13.99 -13.15
N PHE A 194 8.24 -12.73 -13.19
CA PHE A 194 6.92 -12.33 -12.69
C PHE A 194 5.85 -12.30 -13.78
N HIS A 195 6.17 -12.64 -15.03
CA HIS A 195 5.15 -12.74 -16.08
C HIS A 195 4.01 -13.68 -15.67
N GLY A 196 2.77 -13.19 -15.82
CA GLY A 196 1.56 -13.92 -15.43
C GLY A 196 1.17 -13.81 -13.95
N GLU A 197 2.01 -13.21 -13.11
CA GLU A 197 1.73 -13.07 -11.67
C GLU A 197 0.90 -11.82 -11.33
N ALA A 198 0.78 -10.89 -12.29
CA ALA A 198 -0.04 -9.68 -12.20
C ALA A 198 -0.59 -9.31 -13.58
N LYS A 199 -1.67 -8.54 -13.60
CA LYS A 199 -2.22 -7.97 -14.83
C LYS A 199 -1.22 -6.98 -15.44
N VAL A 200 -1.04 -7.04 -16.76
CA VAL A 200 -0.26 -6.05 -17.51
C VAL A 200 -1.14 -4.82 -17.77
N PHE A 201 -0.66 -3.65 -17.35
CA PHE A 201 -1.21 -2.37 -17.77
C PHE A 201 -0.53 -1.95 -19.07
N GLU A 202 -1.25 -2.10 -20.17
CA GLU A 202 -0.84 -1.54 -21.45
C GLU A 202 -1.17 -0.04 -21.42
N THR A 203 -0.14 0.80 -21.39
CA THR A 203 -0.33 2.24 -21.61
C THR A 203 -0.79 2.41 -23.06
N PRO A 204 -1.92 3.08 -23.35
CA PRO A 204 -2.30 3.36 -24.72
C PRO A 204 -1.14 4.09 -25.41
N PHE A 205 -0.71 3.62 -26.58
CA PHE A 205 0.28 4.33 -27.39
C PHE A 205 -0.21 5.76 -27.63
N VAL A 206 0.41 6.73 -26.96
CA VAL A 206 0.24 8.13 -27.33
C VAL A 206 1.17 8.36 -28.51
N VAL A 207 0.61 8.31 -29.71
CA VAL A 207 1.31 8.82 -30.90
C VAL A 207 1.42 10.34 -30.69
N SER A 208 2.62 10.79 -30.34
CA SER A 208 3.01 12.21 -30.30
C SER A 208 3.01 12.81 -31.70
#